data_AF-A0A558IEJ3-F1
#
_entry.id   AF-A0A558IEJ3-F1
#
_cell.length_a   1.000
_cell.length_b   1.000
_cell.length_c   1.000
_cell.angle_alpha   90.00
_cell.angle_beta   90.00
_cell.angle_gamma   90.00
#
_symmetry.space_group_name_H-M   'P 1'
#
loop_
_entity.id
_entity.type
_entity.pdbx_description
1 polymer ?
#
loop_
_entity_poly.entity_id
_entity_poly.type
_entity_poly.pdbx_seq_one_letter_code
_entity_poly.pdbx_strand_id
1 'polypeptide(L)'
;MSKAIPPEIRRKIIEFDPFDGHGLSITAFCEQLKISRRTFYNIRARYDEEAGAALHPHSSAPITPARTYDEHVTTALLVIRKRLKTQGWDYGPISIRFEGIASGELADPVPSVSTIARLLRAAGAVESNPKKRPKITRVRFQRGQAMHMWQIDGFYYR
;
A
#
# COMPACT_ATOMS: atom_id res chain seq x y z
N MET A 1 4.00 -14.09 -3.81
CA MET A 1 3.71 -14.95 -2.64
C MET A 1 3.00 -14.11 -1.60
N SER A 2 1.82 -14.52 -1.12
CA SER A 2 1.14 -13.79 -0.05
C SER A 2 2.03 -13.78 1.19
N LYS A 3 2.29 -12.59 1.75
CA LYS A 3 3.16 -12.45 2.94
C LYS A 3 2.63 -13.18 4.18
N ALA A 4 1.34 -13.49 4.23
CA ALA A 4 0.69 -14.12 5.36
C ALA A 4 0.11 -15.50 5.00
N ILE A 5 0.17 -16.42 5.97
CA ILE A 5 -0.46 -17.74 5.88
C ILE A 5 -2.00 -17.58 5.87
N PRO A 6 -2.70 -18.20 4.89
CA PRO A 6 -4.16 -18.18 4.80
C PRO A 6 -4.86 -18.72 6.06
N PRO A 7 -6.08 -18.24 6.38
CA PRO A 7 -6.88 -18.73 7.50
C PRO A 7 -7.08 -20.25 7.51
N GLU A 8 -7.25 -20.88 6.34
CA GLU A 8 -7.42 -22.34 6.22
C GLU A 8 -6.22 -23.12 6.76
N ILE A 9 -5.00 -22.68 6.44
CA ILE A 9 -3.77 -23.32 6.93
C ILE A 9 -3.60 -23.04 8.43
N ARG A 10 -3.96 -21.85 8.90
CA ARG A 10 -3.95 -21.52 10.34
C ARG A 10 -4.90 -22.41 11.13
N ARG A 11 -6.11 -22.64 10.62
CA ARG A 11 -7.08 -23.58 11.21
C ARG A 11 -6.49 -24.98 11.33
N LYS A 12 -5.90 -25.50 10.25
CA LYS A 12 -5.22 -26.82 10.29
C LYS A 12 -4.14 -26.89 11.36
N ILE A 13 -3.36 -25.82 11.56
CA ILE A 13 -2.33 -25.75 12.61
C ILE A 13 -2.94 -25.78 14.01
N ILE A 14 -4.05 -25.07 14.21
CA ILE A 14 -4.75 -24.97 15.50
C ILE A 14 -5.41 -26.29 15.87
N GLU A 15 -6.08 -26.94 14.92
CA GLU A 15 -6.80 -28.21 15.11
C GLU A 15 -5.87 -29.44 15.16
N PHE A 16 -4.60 -29.28 14.79
CA PHE A 16 -3.65 -30.38 14.77
C PHE A 16 -3.30 -30.85 16.20
N ASP A 17 -3.58 -32.12 16.47
CA ASP A 17 -3.19 -32.81 17.71
C ASP A 17 -1.83 -33.52 17.55
N PRO A 18 -0.76 -33.04 18.22
CA PRO A 18 0.55 -33.68 18.16
C PRO A 18 0.66 -34.99 18.94
N PHE A 19 -0.31 -35.31 19.80
CA PHE A 19 -0.28 -36.47 20.69
C PHE A 19 -1.16 -37.62 20.20
N ASP A 20 -1.78 -37.48 19.03
CA ASP A 20 -2.45 -38.59 18.37
C ASP A 20 -1.42 -39.69 18.06
N GLY A 21 -1.57 -40.86 18.70
CA GLY A 21 -0.64 -41.98 18.59
C GLY A 21 -0.53 -42.57 17.18
N HIS A 22 -1.48 -42.24 16.29
CA HIS A 22 -1.45 -42.59 14.87
C HIS A 22 -1.29 -41.37 13.96
N GLY A 23 -1.07 -40.19 14.55
CA GLY A 23 -0.96 -38.91 13.85
C GLY A 23 0.39 -38.69 13.18
N LEU A 24 0.44 -37.67 12.31
CA LEU A 24 1.68 -37.19 11.72
C LEU A 24 2.57 -36.55 12.80
N SER A 25 3.89 -36.62 12.63
CA SER A 25 4.79 -35.77 13.43
C SER A 25 4.61 -34.30 13.03
N ILE A 26 4.92 -33.36 13.94
CA ILE A 26 4.91 -31.92 13.66
C ILE A 26 5.77 -31.58 12.44
N THR A 27 6.91 -32.26 12.28
CA THR A 27 7.81 -32.07 11.14
C THR A 27 7.16 -32.48 9.82
N ALA A 28 6.57 -33.69 9.77
CA ALA A 28 5.89 -34.18 8.57
C ALA A 28 4.66 -33.31 8.21
N PHE A 29 3.90 -32.87 9.22
CA PHE A 29 2.79 -31.93 9.04
C PHE A 29 3.25 -30.60 8.43
N CYS A 30 4.34 -30.03 8.93
CA CYS A 30 4.91 -28.78 8.42
C CYS A 30 5.40 -28.93 6.97
N GLU A 31 6.06 -30.05 6.64
CA GLU A 31 6.53 -30.36 5.29
C GLU A 31 5.37 -30.48 4.30
N GLN A 32 4.30 -31.19 4.67
CA GLN A 32 3.11 -31.37 3.84
C GLN A 32 2.43 -30.03 3.52
N LEU A 33 2.36 -29.13 4.50
CA LEU A 33 1.78 -27.79 4.33
C LEU A 33 2.78 -26.76 3.79
N LYS A 34 4.04 -27.15 3.55
CA LYS A 34 5.13 -26.27 3.09
C LYS A 34 5.32 -25.05 3.99
N ILE A 35 5.24 -25.25 5.30
CA ILE A 35 5.44 -24.23 6.33
C ILE A 35 6.67 -24.55 7.19
N SER A 36 7.25 -23.52 7.82
CA SER A 36 8.31 -23.74 8.80
C SER A 36 7.74 -24.14 10.16
N ARG A 37 8.47 -24.96 10.92
CA ARG A 37 8.13 -25.29 12.32
C ARG A 37 7.98 -24.05 13.20
N ARG A 38 8.80 -23.02 12.96
CA ARG A 38 8.68 -21.72 13.65
C ARG A 38 7.30 -21.10 13.43
N THR A 39 6.77 -21.19 12.21
CA THR A 39 5.45 -20.65 11.91
C THR A 39 4.34 -21.44 12.60
N PHE A 40 4.46 -22.77 12.68
CA PHE A 40 3.54 -23.63 13.43
C PHE A 40 3.44 -23.19 14.90
N TYR A 41 4.58 -23.11 15.62
CA TYR A 41 4.58 -22.71 17.02
C TYR A 41 4.12 -21.27 17.24
N ASN A 42 4.51 -20.33 16.37
CA ASN A 42 4.05 -18.95 16.47
C ASN A 42 2.53 -18.80 16.32
N ILE A 43 1.89 -19.62 15.48
CA ILE A 43 0.43 -19.59 15.29
C ILE A 43 -0.27 -20.21 16.50
N ARG A 44 0.26 -21.32 17.04
CA ARG A 44 -0.31 -21.94 18.26
C ARG A 44 -0.20 -21.03 19.48
N ALA A 45 0.97 -20.44 19.72
CA ALA A 45 1.15 -19.50 20.83
C ALA A 45 0.15 -18.33 20.75
N ARG A 46 -0.10 -17.80 19.54
CA ARG A 46 -1.13 -16.76 19.33
C ARG A 46 -2.54 -17.25 19.55
N TYR A 47 -2.84 -18.49 19.18
CA TYR A 47 -4.14 -19.09 19.46
C TYR A 47 -4.35 -19.27 20.97
N ASP A 48 -3.30 -19.62 21.71
CA ASP A 48 -3.38 -19.72 23.17
C ASP A 48 -3.63 -18.35 23.83
N GLU A 49 -3.12 -17.26 23.25
CA GLU A 49 -3.31 -15.89 23.74
C GLU A 49 -4.65 -15.25 23.30
N GLU A 50 -5.07 -15.45 22.05
CA GLU A 50 -6.15 -14.69 21.41
C GLU A 50 -7.34 -15.55 20.94
N ALA A 51 -7.26 -16.88 21.12
CA ALA A 51 -8.23 -17.86 20.66
C ALA A 51 -8.62 -17.66 19.18
N GLY A 52 -9.91 -17.48 18.89
CA GLY A 52 -10.43 -17.39 17.53
C GLY A 52 -9.84 -16.24 16.68
N ALA A 53 -9.31 -15.18 17.30
CA ALA A 53 -8.71 -14.07 16.55
C ALA A 53 -7.44 -14.49 15.79
N ALA A 54 -6.69 -15.47 16.29
CA ALA A 54 -5.46 -15.98 15.68
C ALA A 54 -5.68 -16.65 14.30
N LEU A 55 -6.93 -16.97 13.96
CA LEU A 55 -7.32 -17.48 12.64
C LEU A 55 -7.02 -16.46 11.53
N HIS A 56 -7.09 -15.17 11.84
CA HIS A 56 -6.79 -14.11 10.90
C HIS A 56 -5.36 -13.57 11.11
N PRO A 57 -4.59 -13.32 10.04
CA PRO A 57 -3.30 -12.64 10.19
C PRO A 57 -3.49 -11.23 10.75
N HIS A 58 -2.67 -10.85 11.71
CA HIS A 58 -2.57 -9.44 12.10
C HIS A 58 -2.10 -8.57 10.94
N SER A 59 -2.42 -7.29 11.05
CA SER A 59 -1.80 -6.25 10.23
C SER A 59 -0.28 -6.38 10.26
N SER A 60 0.34 -6.37 9.09
CA SER A 60 1.79 -6.24 8.96
C SER A 60 2.25 -4.78 9.02
N ALA A 61 1.33 -3.84 9.29
CA ALA A 61 1.69 -2.44 9.44
C ALA A 61 2.54 -2.27 10.72
N PRO A 62 3.53 -1.37 10.71
CA PRO A 62 4.29 -1.05 11.92
C PRO A 62 3.35 -0.48 12.97
N ILE A 63 3.50 -0.93 14.23
CA ILE A 63 2.72 -0.44 15.37
C ILE A 63 3.00 1.05 15.60
N THR A 64 4.27 1.44 15.51
CA THR A 64 4.75 2.82 15.65
C THR A 64 5.36 3.29 14.33
N PRO A 65 4.57 3.85 13.40
CA PRO A 65 5.11 4.41 12.18
C PRO A 65 5.99 5.64 12.48
N ALA A 66 7.15 5.73 11.81
CA ALA A 66 8.13 6.80 12.05
C ALA A 66 7.64 8.22 11.73
N ARG A 67 6.58 8.36 10.92
CA ARG A 67 5.94 9.64 10.59
C ARG A 67 4.43 9.48 10.58
N THR A 68 3.78 10.18 11.51
CA THR A 68 2.34 10.38 11.55
C THR A 68 2.06 11.86 11.32
N TYR A 69 0.93 12.14 10.68
CA TYR A 69 0.44 13.50 10.47
C TYR A 69 -0.92 13.59 11.12
N ASP A 70 -1.07 14.58 11.98
CA ASP A 70 -2.30 14.79 12.73
C ASP A 70 -3.36 15.48 11.87
N GLU A 71 -4.59 15.53 12.38
CA GLU A 71 -5.74 16.12 11.68
C GLU A 71 -5.54 17.62 11.39
N HIS A 72 -4.77 18.32 12.22
CA HIS A 72 -4.38 19.70 11.96
C HIS A 72 -3.70 19.84 10.59
N VAL A 73 -2.83 18.88 10.24
CA VAL A 73 -2.05 18.95 9.00
C VAL A 73 -2.99 18.78 7.82
N THR A 74 -3.90 17.80 7.89
CA THR A 74 -4.95 17.61 6.88
C THR A 74 -5.78 18.88 6.71
N THR A 75 -6.17 19.51 7.81
CA THR A 75 -6.94 20.76 7.81
C THR A 75 -6.18 21.90 7.11
N ALA A 76 -4.90 22.09 7.45
CA ALA A 76 -4.05 23.10 6.80
C ALA A 76 -3.93 22.85 5.29
N LEU A 77 -3.73 21.60 4.87
CA LEU A 77 -3.66 21.24 3.44
C LEU A 77 -4.97 21.56 2.70
N LEU A 78 -6.13 21.37 3.34
CA LEU A 78 -7.43 21.71 2.76
C LEU A 78 -7.63 23.23 2.63
N VAL A 79 -7.19 24.00 3.64
CA VAL A 79 -7.23 25.47 3.62
C VAL A 79 -6.38 26.01 2.47
N ILE A 80 -5.11 25.57 2.38
CA ILE A 80 -4.20 25.96 1.30
C ILE A 80 -4.79 25.58 -0.07
N ARG A 81 -5.31 24.35 -0.20
CA ARG A 81 -5.96 23.88 -1.44
C ARG A 81 -7.12 24.77 -1.85
N LYS A 82 -7.99 25.14 -0.89
CA LYS A 82 -9.15 26.01 -1.14
C LYS A 82 -8.69 27.40 -1.55
N ARG A 83 -7.67 27.96 -0.90
CA ARG A 83 -7.08 29.26 -1.25
C ARG A 83 -6.54 29.27 -2.68
N LEU A 84 -5.66 28.32 -3.02
CA LEU A 84 -5.10 28.17 -4.37
C LEU A 84 -6.20 28.03 -5.43
N LYS A 85 -7.21 27.20 -5.16
CA LYS A 85 -8.36 27.02 -6.06
C LYS A 85 -9.14 28.32 -6.27
N THR A 86 -9.37 29.09 -5.20
CA THR A 86 -10.12 30.36 -5.26
C THR A 86 -9.36 31.42 -6.06
N GLN A 87 -8.04 31.43 -5.97
CA GLN A 87 -7.17 32.33 -6.72
C GLN A 87 -6.94 31.89 -8.18
N GLY A 88 -7.44 30.72 -8.59
CA GLY A 88 -7.24 30.18 -9.93
C GLY A 88 -5.86 29.57 -10.19
N TRP A 89 -5.04 29.38 -9.16
CA TRP A 89 -3.75 28.70 -9.26
C TRP A 89 -3.89 27.18 -9.31
N ASP A 90 -2.81 26.47 -9.68
CA ASP A 90 -2.76 25.03 -9.49
C ASP A 90 -2.86 24.69 -8.00
N TYR A 91 -3.78 23.79 -7.67
CA TYR A 91 -4.09 23.38 -6.31
C TYR A 91 -3.70 21.90 -6.07
N GLY A 92 -2.71 21.40 -6.82
CA GLY A 92 -2.16 20.06 -6.69
C GLY A 92 -1.26 19.87 -5.46
N PRO A 93 -0.90 18.63 -5.10
CA PRO A 93 -0.04 18.34 -3.94
C PRO A 93 1.33 19.02 -3.94
N ILE A 94 1.90 19.28 -5.13
CA ILE A 94 3.17 20.01 -5.27
C ILE A 94 2.98 21.48 -4.90
N SER A 95 1.98 22.12 -5.49
CA SER A 95 1.66 23.54 -5.29
C SER A 95 1.22 23.82 -3.85
N ILE A 96 0.41 22.94 -3.27
CA ILE A 96 0.03 23.01 -1.84
C ILE A 96 1.27 22.92 -0.94
N ARG A 97 2.20 22.00 -1.23
CA ARG A 97 3.43 21.86 -0.44
C ARG A 97 4.29 23.12 -0.54
N PHE A 98 4.45 23.65 -1.74
CA PHE A 98 5.23 24.86 -1.99
C PHE A 98 4.63 26.05 -1.23
N GLU A 99 3.34 26.30 -1.42
CA GLU A 99 2.60 27.39 -0.77
C GLU A 99 2.61 27.25 0.75
N GLY A 100 2.40 26.04 1.28
CA GLY A 100 2.41 25.78 2.72
C GLY A 100 3.78 26.00 3.38
N ILE A 101 4.87 25.73 2.66
CA ILE A 101 6.23 26.06 3.13
C ILE A 101 6.46 27.58 3.04
N ALA A 102 6.12 28.20 1.92
CA ALA A 102 6.35 29.63 1.69
C ALA A 102 5.57 30.53 2.65
N SER A 103 4.35 30.14 3.00
CA SER A 103 3.48 30.83 3.97
C SER A 103 3.79 30.50 5.44
N GLY A 104 4.60 29.46 5.70
CA GLY A 104 4.86 28.97 7.05
C GLY A 104 3.71 28.19 7.70
N GLU A 105 2.64 27.88 6.96
CA GLU A 105 1.48 27.11 7.45
C GLU A 105 1.79 25.61 7.64
N LEU A 106 2.82 25.09 6.96
CA LEU A 106 3.31 23.73 7.15
C LEU A 106 4.63 23.74 7.92
N ALA A 107 4.56 23.32 9.18
CA ALA A 107 5.73 23.18 10.05
C ALA A 107 6.42 21.81 9.88
N ASP A 108 7.67 21.73 10.33
CA ASP A 108 8.43 20.49 10.30
C ASP A 108 7.87 19.44 11.29
N PRO A 109 7.82 18.15 10.88
CA PRO A 109 8.26 17.64 9.59
C PRO A 109 7.25 17.90 8.48
N VAL A 110 7.63 18.56 7.39
CA VAL A 110 6.69 18.83 6.30
C VAL A 110 6.30 17.53 5.56
N PRO A 111 5.00 17.28 5.31
CA PRO A 111 4.55 16.15 4.50
C PRO A 111 5.21 16.09 3.12
N SER A 112 5.56 14.88 2.67
CA SER A 112 5.94 14.67 1.28
C SER A 112 4.76 14.88 0.34
N VAL A 113 5.03 15.19 -0.92
CA VAL A 113 3.99 15.37 -1.97
C VAL A 113 3.06 14.15 -2.06
N SER A 114 3.61 12.94 -1.94
CA SER A 114 2.81 11.71 -1.95
C SER A 114 1.96 11.53 -0.69
N THR A 115 2.44 11.96 0.47
CA THR A 115 1.64 11.99 1.70
C THR A 115 0.50 13.00 1.59
N ILE A 116 0.77 14.21 1.11
CA ILE A 116 -0.27 15.22 0.85
C ILE A 116 -1.35 14.65 -0.06
N ALA A 117 -0.97 14.01 -1.17
CA ALA A 117 -1.93 13.38 -2.08
C ALA A 117 -2.78 12.30 -1.40
N ARG A 118 -2.21 11.51 -0.48
CA ARG A 118 -2.93 10.50 0.31
C ARG A 118 -3.88 11.15 1.32
N LEU A 119 -3.43 12.15 2.06
CA LEU A 119 -4.25 12.88 3.04
C LEU A 119 -5.44 13.57 2.36
N LEU A 120 -5.21 14.28 1.25
CA LEU A 120 -6.29 14.90 0.48
C LEU A 120 -7.28 13.88 -0.09
N ARG A 121 -6.81 12.69 -0.48
CA ARG A 121 -7.69 11.60 -0.93
C ARG A 121 -8.51 11.03 0.23
N ALA A 122 -7.87 10.78 1.38
CA ALA A 122 -8.55 10.28 2.57
C ALA A 122 -9.62 11.27 3.05
N ALA A 123 -9.36 12.58 2.94
CA ALA A 123 -10.31 13.65 3.23
C ALA A 123 -11.36 13.89 2.12
N GLY A 124 -11.38 13.09 1.04
CA GLY A 124 -12.35 13.23 -0.05
C GLY A 124 -12.18 14.49 -0.94
N ALA A 125 -11.10 15.25 -0.78
CA ALA A 125 -10.86 16.51 -1.50
C ALA A 125 -10.31 16.33 -2.93
N VAL A 126 -10.08 15.09 -3.34
CA VAL A 126 -9.60 14.71 -4.68
C VAL A 126 -10.65 13.84 -5.35
N GLU A 127 -11.22 14.33 -6.45
CA GLU A 127 -12.07 13.49 -7.28
C GLU A 127 -11.24 12.40 -7.94
N SER A 128 -11.65 11.15 -7.74
CA SER A 128 -11.12 10.06 -8.54
C SER A 128 -11.58 10.27 -9.97
N ASN A 129 -10.65 10.26 -10.93
CA ASN A 129 -11.00 10.22 -12.35
C ASN A 129 -10.92 8.76 -12.85
N PRO A 130 -12.01 7.98 -12.73
CA PRO A 130 -12.01 6.57 -13.13
C PRO A 130 -11.86 6.39 -14.64
N LYS A 131 -12.18 7.42 -15.44
CA LYS A 131 -11.98 7.41 -16.90
C LYS A 131 -10.50 7.48 -17.28
N LYS A 132 -9.61 7.85 -16.35
CA LYS A 132 -8.17 7.88 -16.62
C LYS A 132 -7.65 6.47 -16.84
N ARG A 133 -7.28 6.18 -18.10
CA ARG A 133 -6.75 4.88 -18.52
C ARG A 133 -5.57 4.44 -17.62
N PRO A 134 -5.60 3.23 -17.02
CA PRO A 134 -4.52 2.74 -16.17
C PRO A 134 -3.19 2.67 -16.91
N LYS A 135 -2.08 3.06 -16.26
CA LYS A 135 -0.75 3.07 -16.89
C LYS A 135 -0.33 1.70 -17.43
N ILE A 136 -0.75 0.61 -16.78
CA ILE A 136 -0.45 -0.78 -17.18
C ILE A 136 -1.01 -1.15 -18.57
N THR A 137 -2.06 -0.46 -19.02
CA THR A 137 -2.63 -0.69 -20.35
C THR A 137 -1.83 -0.02 -21.46
N ARG A 138 -0.82 0.81 -21.13
CA ARG A 138 0.11 1.37 -22.12
C ARG A 138 1.08 0.27 -22.52
N VAL A 139 0.90 -0.26 -23.72
CA VAL A 139 1.90 -1.12 -24.34
C VAL A 139 3.02 -0.23 -24.85
N ARG A 140 4.28 -0.59 -24.57
CA ARG A 140 5.41 0.10 -25.19
C ARG A 140 5.30 -0.05 -26.69
N PHE A 141 5.58 1.02 -27.43
CA PHE A 141 5.81 0.90 -28.86
C PHE A 141 7.14 0.16 -29.06
N GLN A 142 7.06 -1.17 -29.12
CA GLN A 142 8.21 -2.08 -29.21
C GLN A 142 7.91 -3.24 -30.16
N ARG A 143 8.96 -3.81 -30.73
CA ARG A 143 8.93 -4.99 -31.61
C ARG A 143 10.09 -5.93 -31.26
N GLY A 144 9.94 -7.21 -31.60
CA GLY A 144 10.88 -8.26 -31.20
C GLY A 144 12.21 -8.29 -31.98
N GLN A 145 12.36 -7.47 -33.01
CA GLN A 145 13.54 -7.44 -33.88
C GLN A 145 13.94 -6.00 -34.20
N ALA A 146 15.22 -5.81 -34.54
CA ALA A 146 15.71 -4.55 -35.11
C ALA A 146 14.99 -4.26 -36.44
N MET A 147 14.91 -2.98 -36.84
CA MET A 147 14.26 -2.52 -38.08
C MET A 147 12.76 -2.86 -38.22
N HIS A 148 12.07 -3.22 -37.14
CA HIS A 148 10.60 -3.41 -37.15
C HIS A 148 9.82 -2.15 -36.73
N MET A 149 10.53 -1.04 -36.48
CA MET A 149 9.94 0.25 -36.12
C MET A 149 10.55 1.32 -37.02
N TRP A 150 9.88 1.60 -38.14
CA TRP A 150 10.18 2.74 -39.00
C TRP A 150 9.19 3.85 -38.65
N GLN A 151 9.70 5.04 -38.34
CA GLN A 151 8.87 6.23 -38.18
C GLN A 151 9.23 7.18 -39.32
N ILE A 152 8.21 7.73 -39.99
CA ILE A 152 8.42 8.81 -40.95
C ILE A 152 8.93 10.02 -40.16
N ASP A 153 10.06 10.58 -40.60
CA ASP A 153 10.58 11.85 -40.11
C ASP A 153 10.42 12.87 -41.24
N GLY A 154 9.21 13.42 -41.34
CA GLY A 154 8.86 14.41 -42.34
C GLY A 154 8.54 15.74 -41.68
N PHE A 155 9.14 16.81 -42.16
CA PHE A 155 8.78 18.18 -41.81
C PHE A 155 8.36 18.95 -43.06
N TYR A 156 7.43 19.89 -42.90
CA TYR A 156 7.00 20.81 -43.94
C TYR A 156 7.51 22.20 -43.58
N TYR A 157 8.20 22.85 -44.51
CA TYR A 157 8.63 24.24 -44.39
C TYR A 157 7.58 25.15 -45.02
N ARG A 158 7.15 26.19 -44.30
CA ARG A 158 6.38 27.31 -44.84
C ARG A 158 7.30 28.47 -45.16
#